data_AF-A0A4Q2TYP3-F1
#
_entry.id   AF-A0A4Q2TYP3-F1
#
_cell.length_a   1.000
_cell.length_b   1.000
_cell.length_c   1.000
_cell.angle_alpha   90.00
_cell.angle_beta   90.00
_cell.angle_gamma   90.00
#
_symmetry.space_group_name_H-M   'P 1'
#
loop_
_entity.id
_entity.type
_entity.pdbx_description
1 polymer ?
#
loop_
_entity_poly.entity_id
_entity_poly.type
_entity_poly.pdbx_seq_one_letter_code
_entity_poly.pdbx_strand_id
1 'polypeptide(L)' 'MAGQEKVLGKSKLGRPAIGKGVQINSSFRPEDVSALDAWIADQPEPQPGRPEAVRLALRDWLIGLGYLPARDDPEMAN' A
#
# COMPACT_ATOMS: atom_id res chain seq x y z
N MET A 1 -27.61 36.10 19.97
CA MET A 1 -27.86 35.14 18.88
C MET A 1 -26.97 33.93 19.12
N ALA A 2 -27.57 32.82 19.53
CA ALA A 2 -26.90 31.68 20.15
C ALA A 2 -26.31 30.70 19.12
N GLY A 3 -25.15 30.13 19.50
CA GLY A 3 -24.74 28.73 19.32
C GLY A 3 -24.85 28.07 17.94
N GLN A 4 -23.69 27.76 17.35
CA GLN A 4 -23.53 26.52 16.58
C GLN A 4 -22.33 25.77 17.14
N GLU A 5 -22.63 24.88 18.09
CA GLU A 5 -21.71 23.90 18.63
C GLU A 5 -21.55 22.79 17.59
N LYS A 6 -20.33 22.64 17.05
CA LYS A 6 -20.03 21.64 16.03
C LYS A 6 -19.96 20.28 16.71
N VAL A 7 -21.03 19.50 16.61
CA VAL A 7 -21.06 18.11 17.08
C VAL A 7 -19.99 17.30 16.35
N LEU A 8 -18.86 17.07 17.03
CA LEU A 8 -17.79 16.21 16.57
C LEU A 8 -18.31 14.77 16.58
N GLY A 9 -18.80 14.31 15.44
CA GLY A 9 -19.26 12.93 15.27
C GLY A 9 -18.16 11.96 15.70
N LYS A 10 -18.48 11.11 16.69
CA LYS A 10 -17.63 10.03 17.19
C LYS A 10 -17.08 9.22 16.00
N SER A 11 -15.77 9.24 15.80
CA SER A 11 -15.09 8.35 14.86
C SER A 11 -15.47 6.91 15.22
N LYS A 12 -16.17 6.23 14.30
CA LYS A 12 -16.43 4.79 14.38
C LYS A 12 -15.07 4.12 14.57
N LEU A 13 -14.92 3.33 15.64
CA LEU A 13 -13.73 2.52 15.89
C LEU A 13 -13.51 1.60 14.68
N GLY A 14 -12.68 2.05 13.74
CA GLY A 14 -12.11 1.20 12.70
C GLY A 14 -11.04 0.30 13.31
N ARG A 15 -10.80 -0.85 12.67
CA ARG A 15 -9.74 -1.82 12.97
C ARG A 15 -8.44 -1.09 13.40
N PRO A 16 -7.76 -1.56 14.47
CA PRO A 16 -6.53 -0.92 14.94
C PRO A 16 -5.57 -0.71 13.78
N ALA A 17 -4.98 0.49 13.70
CA ALA A 17 -3.98 0.80 12.69
C ALA A 17 -2.87 -0.26 12.79
N ILE A 18 -2.77 -1.12 11.79
CA ILE A 18 -1.69 -2.10 11.67
C ILE A 18 -0.45 -1.31 11.25
N GLY A 19 0.07 -0.52 12.17
CA GLY A 19 1.07 0.52 11.98
C GLY A 19 2.49 -0.01 11.95
N LYS A 20 2.79 -0.86 10.96
CA LYS A 20 4.18 -1.26 10.64
C LYS A 20 4.59 -0.83 9.23
N GLY A 21 4.00 0.25 8.73
CA GLY A 21 4.33 0.82 7.41
C GLY A 21 4.42 2.33 7.47
N VAL A 22 5.43 2.90 6.81
CA VAL A 22 5.50 4.35 6.57
C VAL A 22 4.54 4.67 5.43
N GLN A 23 3.60 5.59 5.66
CA GLN A 23 2.67 6.03 4.63
C GLN A 23 3.40 6.93 3.63
N ILE A 24 3.41 6.51 2.36
CA ILE A 24 3.92 7.30 1.24
C ILE A 24 2.69 7.77 0.44
N ASN A 25 2.44 9.08 0.46
CA ASN A 25 1.35 9.68 -0.31
C ASN A 25 1.89 10.12 -1.68
N SER A 26 1.36 9.54 -2.75
CA SER A 26 1.74 9.89 -4.12
C SER A 26 0.51 9.92 -5.01
N SER A 27 0.46 10.91 -5.90
CA SER A 27 -0.59 11.06 -6.91
C SER A 27 -0.11 10.42 -8.21
N PHE A 28 -0.80 9.37 -8.66
CA PHE A 28 -0.53 8.68 -9.93
C PHE A 28 -1.36 9.29 -11.05
N ARG A 29 -0.87 9.21 -12.29
CA ARG A 29 -1.66 9.61 -13.44
C ARG A 29 -2.71 8.54 -13.78
N PRO A 30 -3.83 8.90 -14.44
CA PRO A 30 -4.88 7.94 -14.76
C PRO A 30 -4.39 6.76 -15.60
N GLU A 31 -3.45 7.00 -16.53
CA GLU A 31 -2.85 5.95 -17.37
C GLU A 31 -2.07 4.92 -16.54
N ASP A 32 -1.33 5.37 -15.52
CA ASP A 32 -0.56 4.50 -14.63
C ASP A 32 -1.50 3.62 -13.78
N VAL A 33 -2.60 4.21 -13.29
CA VAL A 33 -3.60 3.48 -12.51
C VAL A 33 -4.30 2.43 -13.36
N SER A 34 -4.63 2.76 -14.61
CA SER A 34 -5.25 1.81 -15.54
C SER A 34 -4.32 0.65 -15.88
N ALA A 35 -3.02 0.90 -16.06
CA ALA A 35 -2.04 -0.15 -16.29
C ALA A 35 -1.85 -1.04 -15.06
N LEU A 36 -1.85 -0.45 -13.86
CA LEU A 36 -1.79 -1.19 -12.60
C LEU A 36 -3.02 -2.09 -12.42
N ASP A 37 -4.22 -1.60 -12.72
CA ASP A 37 -5.45 -2.39 -12.62
C ASP A 37 -5.45 -3.57 -13.60
N ALA A 38 -4.95 -3.38 -14.82
CA ALA A 38 -4.78 -4.47 -15.78
C ALA A 38 -3.80 -5.53 -15.25
N TRP A 39 -2.65 -5.11 -14.70
CA TRP A 39 -1.69 -6.04 -14.10
C TRP A 39 -2.26 -6.80 -12.89
N ILE A 40 -3.11 -6.16 -12.07
CA ILE A 40 -3.80 -6.81 -10.94
C ILE A 40 -4.76 -7.90 -11.43
N ALA A 41 -5.49 -7.64 -12.53
CA ALA A 41 -6.45 -8.59 -13.09
C ALA A 41 -5.78 -9.89 -13.61
N ASP A 42 -4.51 -9.80 -14.00
CA ASP A 42 -3.71 -10.95 -14.45
C ASP A 42 -3.15 -11.80 -13.28
N GLN A 43 -3.28 -11.34 -12.02
CA GLN A 43 -2.74 -12.06 -10.85
C GLN A 43 -3.64 -13.23 -10.42
N PRO A 44 -3.05 -14.33 -9.92
CA PRO A 44 -3.81 -15.45 -9.37
C PRO A 44 -4.60 -15.05 -8.12
N GLU A 45 -5.69 -15.76 -7.85
CA GLU A 45 -6.49 -15.50 -6.64
C GLU A 45 -5.74 -15.91 -5.35
N PRO A 46 -5.80 -15.11 -4.27
CA PRO A 46 -6.56 -13.85 -4.16
C PRO A 46 -5.85 -12.66 -4.83
N GLN A 47 -6.58 -11.92 -5.66
CA GLN A 47 -6.06 -10.73 -6.34
C GLN A 47 -5.61 -9.67 -5.31
N PRO A 48 -4.40 -9.12 -5.45
CA PRO A 48 -3.93 -8.08 -4.55
C PRO A 48 -4.70 -6.77 -4.78
N GLY A 49 -5.10 -6.09 -3.71
CA GLY A 49 -5.63 -4.74 -3.84
C GLY A 49 -4.56 -3.76 -4.33
N ARG A 50 -4.94 -2.63 -4.96
CA ARG A 50 -4.02 -1.59 -5.46
C ARG A 50 -2.82 -1.24 -4.55
N PRO A 51 -3.00 -0.93 -3.26
CA PRO A 51 -1.86 -0.58 -2.41
C PRO A 51 -0.91 -1.76 -2.18
N GLU A 52 -1.40 -3.00 -2.23
CA GLU A 52 -0.58 -4.20 -2.10
C GLU A 52 0.15 -4.52 -3.42
N ALA A 53 -0.56 -4.38 -4.53
CA ALA A 53 -0.01 -4.50 -5.88
C ALA A 53 1.21 -3.57 -6.07
N VAL A 54 1.09 -2.30 -5.68
CA VAL A 54 2.22 -1.34 -5.72
C VAL A 54 3.37 -1.79 -4.82
N ARG A 55 3.09 -2.32 -3.62
CA ARG A 55 4.15 -2.81 -2.72
C ARG A 55 4.90 -4.00 -3.30
N LEU A 56 4.20 -4.94 -3.94
CA LEU A 56 4.80 -6.10 -4.59
C LEU A 56 5.66 -5.66 -5.77
N ALA A 57 5.11 -4.85 -6.68
CA ALA A 57 5.82 -4.35 -7.85
C ALA A 57 7.06 -3.53 -7.47
N LEU A 58 6.94 -2.62 -6.48
CA LEU A 58 8.07 -1.85 -5.99
C LEU A 58 9.16 -2.74 -5.37
N ARG A 59 8.76 -3.74 -4.58
CA ARG A 59 9.73 -4.65 -3.96
C ARG A 59 10.48 -5.45 -5.02
N ASP A 60 9.77 -6.02 -5.98
CA ASP A 60 10.35 -6.80 -7.08
C ASP A 60 11.33 -5.96 -7.90
N TRP A 61 10.92 -4.73 -8.27
CA TRP A 61 11.78 -3.77 -8.96
C TRP A 61 13.06 -3.45 -8.18
N LEU A 62 12.95 -3.21 -6.87
CA LEU A 62 14.12 -2.91 -6.02
C LEU A 62 15.03 -4.13 -5.81
N ILE A 63 14.49 -5.34 -5.80
CA ILE A 63 15.30 -6.59 -5.78
C ILE A 63 16.06 -6.73 -7.10
N GLY A 64 15.40 -6.53 -8.24
CA GLY A 64 16.04 -6.59 -9.56
C GLY A 64 17.16 -5.56 -9.74
N LEU A 65 17.08 -4.43 -9.03
CA LEU A 65 18.13 -3.41 -8.98
C LEU A 65 19.20 -3.64 -7.90
N GLY A 66 19.04 -4.63 -7.02
CA GLY A 66 19.98 -4.92 -5.92
C GLY A 66 19.87 -3.97 -4.72
N TYR A 67 18.81 -3.17 -4.62
CA TYR A 67 18.55 -2.30 -3.45
C TYR A 67 17.87 -3.02 -2.30
N LEU A 68 17.31 -4.22 -2.55
CA LEU A 68 16.76 -5.11 -1.54
C LEU A 68 17.28 -6.53 -1.76
N PRO A 69 17.51 -7.32 -0.70
CA PRO A 69 17.82 -8.73 -0.85
C PRO A 69 16.60 -9.47 -1.42
N ALA A 70 16.85 -10.38 -2.36
CA ALA A 70 15.89 -11.42 -2.70
C ALA A 70 15.61 -12.21 -1.42
N ARG A 71 14.35 -12.62 -1.20
CA ARG A 71 13.92 -13.18 0.10
C ARG A 71 14.55 -14.54 0.46
N ASP A 72 15.55 -14.98 -0.30
CA ASP A 72 16.28 -16.24 -0.21
C ASP A 72 17.68 -16.11 0.43
N ASP A 73 18.02 -14.98 1.06
CA ASP A 73 19.21 -14.87 1.91
C ASP A 73 18.88 -15.21 3.37
N PRO A 74 19.11 -16.45 3.86
CA PRO A 74 19.03 -16.78 5.28
C PRO A 74 20.18 -16.17 6.12
N GLU A 75 21.12 -15.44 5.49
CA GLU A 75 22.44 -15.12 6.06
C GLU A 75 22.61 -13.66 6.51
N MET A 76 21.53 -12.96 6.85
CA MET A 76 21.62 -11.64 7.51
C MET A 76 20.94 -11.63 8.89
N ALA A 77 20.84 -12.82 9.52
CA ALA A 77 20.61 -12.99 10.95
C ALA A 77 21.97 -13.08 11.66
N ASN A 78 22.65 -11.94 11.82
CA ASN A 78 23.72 -11.78 12.81
C ASN A 78 23.65 -10.37 13.39
#